data_AF-A0AA43CFR1-F1
#
_entry.id   AF-A0AA43CFR1-F1
#
_cell.length_a   1.000
_cell.length_b   1.000
_cell.length_c   1.000
_cell.angle_alpha   90.00
_cell.angle_beta   90.00
_cell.angle_gamma   90.00
#
_symmetry.space_group_name_H-M   'P 1'
#
loop_
_entity.id
_entity.type
_entity.pdbx_description
1 polymer ?
#
loop_
_entity_poly.entity_id
_entity_poly.type
_entity_poly.pdbx_seq_one_letter_code
_entity_poly.pdbx_strand_id
1 'polypeptide(L)'
;MEKDPHLVVEACMTSGYSMKADAVYIYIRGEFVEATLTLEKAVREAYAKGYCGKNILGSGWDCELVVHRGAGAYICGEETSLMTSLEGNRGYPRIKPPFPAQSGVWGKPTTINNVETMACVPFIIERGADWFKSIGPNEKNTGPKLYCLSGHVKRPGVYEADMGLPLMELINNLGGGMLRDDQPLKACIPGGSSVPVLRAEECEVNLDFDSLAALGTGLGSAGIMVMDQSTCMVKALHRISYFYAHESCGQCTPCREGCGWLKRILARIEAGEGRNEDLDLLVSIADNIEGQTICALGDAAAWPVQSFVKKFRDEFQAHVDAGRCTFGKTPQAVG
;
A
#
# COMPACT_ATOMS: atom_id res chain seq x y z
N MET A 1 10.23 10.92 -7.84
CA MET A 1 9.55 10.85 -9.16
C MET A 1 9.19 12.23 -9.69
N GLU A 2 8.22 12.96 -9.15
CA GLU A 2 7.87 14.30 -9.69
C GLU A 2 8.88 15.39 -9.31
N LYS A 3 9.29 15.42 -8.03
CA LYS A 3 10.16 16.49 -7.51
C LYS A 3 11.65 16.20 -7.70
N ASP A 4 12.01 14.93 -7.60
CA ASP A 4 13.36 14.45 -7.86
C ASP A 4 13.29 13.17 -8.72
N PRO A 5 13.28 13.31 -10.06
CA PRO A 5 13.31 12.17 -10.97
C PRO A 5 14.72 11.62 -11.18
N HIS A 6 15.77 12.45 -11.06
CA HIS A 6 17.15 12.04 -11.31
C HIS A 6 17.66 11.13 -10.20
N LEU A 7 17.26 11.35 -8.95
CA LEU A 7 17.50 10.38 -7.86
C LEU A 7 16.94 8.98 -8.18
N VAL A 8 15.75 8.91 -8.79
CA VAL A 8 15.14 7.63 -9.18
C VAL A 8 15.94 6.98 -10.32
N VAL A 9 16.37 7.77 -11.31
CA VAL A 9 17.23 7.28 -12.40
C VAL A 9 18.55 6.74 -11.86
N GLU A 10 19.25 7.51 -11.01
CA GLU A 10 20.51 7.10 -10.39
C GLU A 10 20.35 5.83 -9.57
N ALA A 11 19.31 5.75 -8.75
CA ALA A 11 18.96 4.57 -7.98
C ALA A 11 18.76 3.33 -8.86
N CYS A 12 17.96 3.46 -9.93
CA CYS A 12 17.72 2.40 -10.90
C CYS A 12 19.01 1.91 -11.57
N MET A 13 19.86 2.83 -12.04
CA MET A 13 21.10 2.45 -12.74
C MET A 13 22.13 1.85 -11.80
N THR A 14 22.24 2.37 -10.57
CA THR A 14 23.19 1.86 -9.57
C THR A 14 22.80 0.45 -9.11
N SER A 15 21.51 0.20 -8.86
CA SER A 15 21.01 -1.15 -8.56
C SER A 15 21.10 -2.08 -9.78
N GLY A 16 20.85 -1.58 -11.00
CA GLY A 16 21.06 -2.35 -12.22
C GLY A 16 22.51 -2.82 -12.36
N TYR A 17 23.48 -1.96 -12.06
CA TYR A 17 24.90 -2.28 -12.16
C TYR A 17 25.34 -3.37 -11.16
N SER A 18 24.80 -3.35 -9.94
CA SER A 18 25.12 -4.35 -8.91
C SER A 18 24.59 -5.74 -9.28
N MET A 19 23.44 -5.79 -9.95
CA MET A 19 22.81 -7.01 -10.43
C MET A 19 23.27 -7.46 -11.83
N LYS A 20 24.08 -6.65 -12.52
CA LYS A 20 24.44 -6.86 -13.94
C LYS A 20 23.21 -6.98 -14.84
N ALA A 21 22.21 -6.13 -14.59
CA ALA A 21 21.00 -6.09 -15.39
C ALA A 21 21.29 -5.50 -16.79
N ASP A 22 20.76 -6.14 -17.83
CA ASP A 22 20.82 -5.63 -19.21
C ASP A 22 19.78 -4.52 -19.45
N ALA A 23 18.71 -4.49 -18.65
CA ALA A 23 17.65 -3.50 -18.74
C ALA A 23 16.95 -3.30 -17.38
N VAL A 24 16.51 -2.07 -17.15
CA VAL A 24 15.69 -1.66 -16.01
C VAL A 24 14.40 -1.03 -16.53
N TYR A 25 13.27 -1.49 -15.99
CA TYR A 25 11.95 -0.97 -16.31
C TYR A 25 11.37 -0.25 -15.09
N ILE A 26 10.95 1.00 -15.27
CA ILE A 26 10.18 1.75 -14.28
C ILE A 26 8.71 1.65 -14.65
N TYR A 27 7.99 0.76 -13.96
CA TYR A 27 6.55 0.59 -14.14
C TYR A 27 5.79 1.64 -13.32
N ILE A 28 5.15 2.60 -13.99
CA ILE A 28 4.41 3.69 -13.35
C ILE A 28 2.90 3.54 -13.58
N ARG A 29 2.09 3.76 -12.55
CA ARG A 29 0.62 3.67 -12.66
C ARG A 29 0.06 4.65 -13.69
N GLY A 30 -1.05 4.27 -14.32
CA GLY A 30 -1.65 5.02 -15.43
C GLY A 30 -2.08 6.44 -15.09
N GLU A 31 -2.47 6.67 -13.84
CA GLU A 31 -2.97 7.97 -13.37
C GLU A 31 -1.86 9.01 -13.20
N PHE A 32 -0.59 8.59 -13.06
CA PHE A 32 0.54 9.47 -12.74
C PHE A 32 1.14 10.09 -14.01
N VAL A 33 0.33 10.87 -14.72
CA VAL A 33 0.71 11.49 -16.01
C VAL A 33 1.88 12.46 -15.82
N GLU A 34 1.81 13.37 -14.85
CA GLU A 34 2.87 14.37 -14.60
C GLU A 34 4.20 13.71 -14.20
N ALA A 35 4.15 12.75 -13.27
CA ALA A 35 5.32 11.99 -12.88
C ALA A 35 5.94 11.20 -14.05
N THR A 36 5.10 10.62 -14.93
CA THR A 36 5.57 9.91 -16.13
C THR A 36 6.35 10.85 -17.04
N LEU A 37 5.76 11.99 -17.40
CA LEU A 37 6.40 12.97 -18.29
C LEU A 37 7.70 13.53 -17.71
N THR A 38 7.71 13.78 -16.40
CA THR A 38 8.88 14.28 -15.68
C THR A 38 10.00 13.24 -15.67
N LEU A 39 9.68 11.97 -15.42
CA LEU A 39 10.65 10.89 -15.40
C LEU A 39 11.17 10.55 -16.80
N GLU A 40 10.31 10.51 -17.82
CA GLU A 40 10.72 10.32 -19.22
C GLU A 40 11.68 11.42 -19.69
N LYS A 41 11.46 12.67 -19.24
CA LYS A 41 12.40 13.76 -19.48
C LYS A 41 13.75 13.49 -18.80
N ALA A 42 13.76 13.11 -17.52
CA ALA A 42 15.00 12.82 -16.80
C ALA A 42 15.77 11.64 -17.41
N VAL A 43 15.07 10.58 -17.83
CA VAL A 43 15.67 9.45 -18.55
C VAL A 43 16.32 9.91 -19.85
N ARG A 44 15.63 10.72 -20.67
CA ARG A 44 16.25 11.29 -21.90
C ARG A 44 17.50 12.11 -21.61
N GLU A 45 17.50 12.91 -20.56
CA GLU A 45 18.66 13.68 -20.12
C GLU A 45 19.83 12.76 -19.67
N ALA A 46 19.53 11.64 -19.01
CA ALA A 46 20.51 10.65 -18.59
C ALA A 46 21.15 9.93 -19.79
N TYR A 47 20.34 9.53 -20.79
CA TYR A 47 20.86 9.00 -22.07
C TYR A 47 21.76 10.02 -22.79
N ALA A 48 21.35 11.29 -22.86
CA ALA A 48 22.14 12.34 -23.52
C ALA A 48 23.51 12.57 -22.87
N LYS A 49 23.66 12.25 -21.57
CA LYS A 49 24.92 12.32 -20.83
C LYS A 49 25.70 11.01 -20.77
N GLY A 50 25.19 9.93 -21.38
CA GLY A 50 25.84 8.61 -21.35
C GLY A 50 25.76 7.90 -20.01
N TYR A 51 24.74 8.21 -19.19
CA TYR A 51 24.45 7.51 -17.93
C TYR A 51 23.56 6.27 -18.12
N CYS A 52 22.97 6.10 -19.31
CA CYS A 52 22.17 4.95 -19.71
C CYS A 52 22.57 4.51 -21.13
N GLY A 53 22.25 3.27 -21.51
CA GLY A 53 22.52 2.72 -22.84
C GLY A 53 23.83 1.94 -22.89
N LYS A 54 24.66 2.23 -23.89
CA LYS A 54 25.87 1.45 -24.21
C LYS A 54 27.12 1.99 -23.52
N ASN A 55 27.96 1.07 -23.03
CA ASN A 55 29.25 1.32 -22.41
C ASN A 55 29.21 2.50 -21.42
N ILE A 56 28.28 2.42 -20.45
CA ILE A 56 27.95 3.52 -19.53
C ILE A 56 29.23 3.97 -18.83
N LEU A 57 29.57 5.25 -19.00
CA LEU A 57 30.80 5.88 -18.45
C LEU A 57 32.11 5.15 -18.77
N GLY A 58 32.17 4.39 -19.87
CA GLY A 58 33.35 3.60 -20.24
C GLY A 58 33.57 2.35 -19.38
N SER A 59 32.56 1.92 -18.60
CA SER A 59 32.65 0.78 -17.68
C SER A 59 32.62 -0.59 -18.35
N GLY A 60 32.29 -0.66 -19.64
CA GLY A 60 32.01 -1.91 -20.36
C GLY A 60 30.65 -2.53 -20.05
N TRP A 61 29.81 -1.89 -19.24
CA TRP A 61 28.46 -2.31 -18.93
C TRP A 61 27.44 -1.58 -19.80
N ASP A 62 26.51 -2.35 -20.37
CA ASP A 62 25.36 -1.87 -21.13
C ASP A 62 24.10 -2.05 -20.29
N CYS A 63 23.24 -1.03 -20.25
CA CYS A 63 21.94 -1.15 -19.57
C CYS A 63 20.92 -0.15 -20.13
N GLU A 64 19.79 -0.68 -20.59
CA GLU A 64 18.66 0.14 -21.02
C GLU A 64 17.79 0.56 -19.83
N LEU A 65 17.26 1.80 -19.85
CA LEU A 65 16.32 2.30 -18.85
C LEU A 65 15.02 2.72 -19.53
N VAL A 66 13.93 2.03 -19.21
CA VAL A 66 12.64 2.20 -19.87
C VAL A 66 11.57 2.63 -18.86
N VAL A 67 10.85 3.71 -19.15
CA VAL A 67 9.64 4.07 -18.41
C VAL A 67 8.44 3.39 -19.08
N HIS A 68 7.67 2.62 -18.32
CA HIS A 68 6.48 1.92 -18.80
C HIS A 68 5.26 2.38 -18.00
N ARG A 69 4.30 3.04 -18.66
CA ARG A 69 3.07 3.50 -18.01
C ARG A 69 1.97 2.44 -18.10
N GLY A 70 1.47 2.01 -16.95
CA GLY A 70 0.31 1.13 -16.82
C GLY A 70 -1.02 1.82 -17.12
N ALA A 71 -2.13 1.17 -16.76
CA ALA A 71 -3.48 1.56 -17.16
C ALA A 71 -4.53 1.53 -16.04
N GLY A 72 -4.12 1.76 -14.79
CA GLY A 72 -5.06 1.94 -13.66
C GLY A 72 -5.64 0.64 -13.11
N ALA A 73 -4.76 -0.25 -12.65
CA ALA A 73 -5.15 -1.46 -11.94
C ALA A 73 -4.23 -1.67 -10.73
N TYR A 74 -4.79 -1.68 -9.53
CA TYR A 74 -4.05 -1.84 -8.27
C TYR A 74 -3.33 -3.19 -8.22
N ILE A 75 -3.95 -4.25 -8.75
CA ILE A 75 -3.33 -5.57 -8.81
C ILE A 75 -2.02 -5.60 -9.62
N CYS A 76 -1.80 -4.68 -10.56
CA CYS A 76 -0.52 -4.57 -11.29
C CYS A 76 0.61 -3.98 -10.43
N GLY A 77 0.35 -3.57 -9.19
CA GLY A 77 1.37 -3.23 -8.21
C GLY A 77 1.95 -4.44 -7.48
N GLU A 78 1.29 -5.61 -7.54
CA GLU A 78 1.84 -6.86 -7.02
C GLU A 78 2.98 -7.35 -7.92
N GLU A 79 4.09 -7.81 -7.34
CA GLU A 79 5.35 -8.03 -8.07
C GLU A 79 5.22 -8.98 -9.27
N THR A 80 4.45 -10.06 -9.15
CA THR A 80 4.31 -11.04 -10.23
C THR A 80 3.29 -10.64 -11.28
N SER A 81 2.24 -9.94 -10.85
CA SER A 81 1.25 -9.32 -11.72
C SER A 81 1.86 -8.19 -12.55
N LEU A 82 2.74 -7.38 -11.95
CA LEU A 82 3.47 -6.32 -12.62
C LEU A 82 4.29 -6.88 -13.79
N MET A 83 5.00 -7.98 -13.58
CA MET A 83 5.74 -8.65 -14.67
C MET A 83 4.81 -9.09 -15.80
N THR A 84 3.71 -9.76 -15.48
CA THR A 84 2.73 -10.22 -16.47
C THR A 84 2.13 -9.03 -17.25
N SER A 85 1.82 -7.93 -16.55
CA SER A 85 1.30 -6.70 -17.16
C SER A 85 2.34 -6.05 -18.08
N LEU A 86 3.60 -5.96 -17.64
CA LEU A 86 4.72 -5.39 -18.40
C LEU A 86 4.98 -6.18 -19.70
N GLU A 87 4.80 -7.49 -19.68
CA GLU A 87 4.92 -8.36 -20.86
C GLU A 87 3.78 -8.22 -21.87
N GLY A 88 2.76 -7.39 -21.57
CA GLY A 88 1.60 -7.17 -22.43
C GLY A 88 0.45 -8.17 -22.21
N ASN A 89 0.53 -9.00 -21.18
CA ASN A 89 -0.55 -9.90 -20.78
C ASN A 89 -1.51 -9.20 -19.81
N ARG A 90 -2.65 -9.84 -19.50
CA ARG A 90 -3.53 -9.38 -18.41
C ARG A 90 -2.75 -9.44 -17.10
N GLY A 91 -2.84 -8.41 -16.25
CA GLY A 91 -2.18 -8.31 -14.93
C GLY A 91 -2.67 -9.35 -13.92
N TYR A 92 -2.43 -10.62 -14.23
CA TYR A 92 -2.70 -11.78 -13.39
C TYR A 92 -1.41 -12.15 -12.68
N PRO A 93 -1.43 -12.26 -11.34
CA PRO A 93 -0.32 -12.79 -10.57
C PRO A 93 0.10 -14.19 -11.05
N ARG A 94 1.39 -14.49 -10.87
CA ARG A 94 1.96 -15.81 -11.16
C ARG A 94 2.04 -16.62 -9.88
N ILE A 95 1.75 -17.92 -9.98
CA ILE A 95 1.93 -18.85 -8.87
C ILE A 95 3.43 -19.03 -8.63
N LYS A 96 3.85 -18.95 -7.36
CA LYS A 96 5.22 -19.26 -6.92
C LYS A 96 5.25 -20.70 -6.40
N PRO A 97 6.28 -21.52 -6.71
CA PRO A 97 7.40 -21.31 -7.64
C PRO A 97 7.03 -21.47 -9.14
N PRO A 98 7.88 -20.99 -10.09
CA PRO A 98 9.22 -20.40 -9.91
C PRO A 98 9.19 -18.96 -9.38
N PHE A 99 10.23 -18.54 -8.65
CA PHE A 99 10.34 -17.15 -8.18
C PHE A 99 10.94 -16.23 -9.26
N PRO A 100 10.63 -14.92 -9.23
CA PRO A 100 11.11 -13.96 -10.23
C PRO A 100 12.64 -13.93 -10.38
N ALA A 101 13.36 -14.13 -9.27
CA ALA A 101 14.82 -14.17 -9.26
C ALA A 101 15.42 -15.32 -10.10
N GLN A 102 14.67 -16.40 -10.35
CA GLN A 102 15.09 -17.45 -11.29
C GLN A 102 14.44 -17.30 -12.66
N SER A 103 13.16 -16.93 -12.70
CA SER A 103 12.39 -16.78 -13.94
C SER A 103 11.31 -15.71 -13.76
N GLY A 104 11.64 -14.49 -14.16
CA GLY A 104 10.78 -13.31 -14.09
C GLY A 104 10.30 -12.86 -15.46
N VAL A 105 10.56 -11.60 -15.81
CA VAL A 105 10.11 -10.97 -17.06
C VAL A 105 10.78 -11.66 -18.25
N TRP A 106 9.98 -12.13 -19.22
CA TRP A 106 10.40 -12.93 -20.38
C TRP A 106 11.28 -14.14 -20.03
N GLY A 107 11.04 -14.73 -18.86
CA GLY A 107 11.79 -15.88 -18.34
C GLY A 107 13.22 -15.56 -17.92
N LYS A 108 13.56 -14.28 -17.72
CA LYS A 108 14.88 -13.83 -17.26
C LYS A 108 14.89 -13.60 -15.74
N PRO A 109 16.02 -13.82 -15.05
CA PRO A 109 16.19 -13.43 -13.65
C PRO A 109 15.81 -11.96 -13.44
N THR A 110 14.76 -11.69 -12.68
CA THR A 110 14.25 -10.33 -12.47
C THR A 110 14.00 -10.09 -10.99
N THR A 111 14.37 -8.90 -10.53
CA THR A 111 14.07 -8.41 -9.18
C THR A 111 13.17 -7.19 -9.29
N ILE A 112 12.13 -7.13 -8.47
CA ILE A 112 11.19 -6.01 -8.40
C ILE A 112 11.41 -5.30 -7.06
N ASN A 113 11.51 -3.97 -7.07
CA ASN A 113 11.66 -3.17 -5.87
C ASN A 113 10.75 -1.94 -5.92
N ASN A 114 10.32 -1.47 -4.74
CA ASN A 114 9.62 -0.20 -4.64
C ASN A 114 10.57 0.98 -4.91
N VAL A 115 10.03 2.07 -5.45
CA VAL A 115 10.78 3.29 -5.74
C VAL A 115 11.44 3.87 -4.48
N GLU A 116 10.76 3.85 -3.33
CA GLU A 116 11.31 4.32 -2.05
C GLU A 116 12.56 3.52 -1.65
N THR A 117 12.49 2.19 -1.73
CA THR A 117 13.62 1.31 -1.45
C THR A 117 14.82 1.64 -2.33
N MET A 118 14.58 1.83 -3.62
CA MET A 118 15.65 2.17 -4.57
C MET A 118 16.21 3.58 -4.31
N ALA A 119 15.36 4.56 -4.00
CA ALA A 119 15.80 5.94 -3.72
C ALA A 119 16.74 6.03 -2.51
N CYS A 120 16.71 5.08 -1.58
CA CYS A 120 17.67 5.00 -0.48
C CYS A 120 19.07 4.53 -0.92
N VAL A 121 19.19 3.79 -2.03
CA VAL A 121 20.45 3.13 -2.44
C VAL A 121 21.58 4.13 -2.71
N PRO A 122 21.40 5.23 -3.48
CA PRO A 122 22.46 6.21 -3.68
C PRO A 122 22.99 6.79 -2.37
N PHE A 123 22.10 7.12 -1.42
CA PHE A 123 22.51 7.65 -0.12
C PHE A 123 23.27 6.63 0.72
N ILE A 124 22.89 5.35 0.68
CA ILE A 124 23.62 4.28 1.37
C ILE A 124 25.03 4.12 0.80
N ILE A 125 25.20 4.22 -0.52
CA ILE A 125 26.51 4.11 -1.16
C ILE A 125 27.38 5.32 -0.84
N GLU A 126 26.79 6.53 -0.86
CA GLU A 126 27.50 7.78 -0.59
C GLU A 126 27.93 7.89 0.89
N ARG A 127 27.06 7.53 1.82
CA ARG A 127 27.24 7.79 3.27
C ARG A 127 27.62 6.55 4.08
N GLY A 128 27.57 5.37 3.45
CA GLY A 128 27.86 4.09 4.08
C GLY A 128 26.66 3.45 4.78
N ALA A 129 26.71 2.12 4.89
CA ALA A 129 25.64 1.34 5.52
C ALA A 129 25.47 1.64 7.01
N ASP A 130 26.56 1.97 7.72
CA ASP A 130 26.51 2.29 9.15
C ASP A 130 25.72 3.57 9.42
N TRP A 131 25.81 4.56 8.53
CA TRP A 131 24.97 5.75 8.58
C TRP A 131 23.48 5.38 8.47
N PHE A 132 23.12 4.57 7.48
CA PHE A 132 21.72 4.17 7.31
C PHE A 132 21.20 3.35 8.49
N LYS A 133 22.03 2.46 9.05
CA LYS A 133 21.71 1.66 10.24
C LYS A 133 21.63 2.49 11.53
N SER A 134 22.27 3.66 11.57
CA SER A 134 22.16 4.59 12.71
C SER A 134 20.81 5.29 12.80
N ILE A 135 20.01 5.22 11.72
CA ILE A 135 18.65 5.75 11.66
C ILE A 135 17.67 4.61 12.00
N GLY A 136 16.75 4.86 12.92
CA GLY A 136 15.74 3.90 13.37
C GLY A 136 16.11 3.17 14.68
N PRO A 137 15.16 2.44 15.29
CA PRO A 137 15.30 1.97 16.67
C PRO A 137 16.20 0.75 16.82
N ASN A 138 16.38 -0.08 15.79
CA ASN A 138 17.14 -1.32 15.86
C ASN A 138 17.50 -1.87 14.47
N GLU A 139 18.33 -2.91 14.40
CA GLU A 139 18.83 -3.51 13.14
C GLU A 139 17.74 -4.03 12.19
N LYS A 140 16.56 -4.38 12.71
CA LYS A 140 15.42 -4.84 11.89
C LYS A 140 14.59 -3.69 11.33
N ASN A 141 14.78 -2.49 11.87
CA ASN A 141 13.97 -1.30 11.60
C ASN A 141 14.91 -0.11 11.38
N THR A 142 15.62 -0.12 10.24
CA THR A 142 16.65 0.87 9.91
C THR A 142 16.25 1.78 8.77
N GLY A 143 16.86 2.96 8.74
CA GLY A 143 16.68 3.97 7.69
C GLY A 143 15.52 4.93 7.92
N PRO A 144 15.44 5.99 7.09
CA PRO A 144 14.28 6.86 7.04
C PRO A 144 13.11 6.14 6.36
N LYS A 145 11.91 6.64 6.61
CA LYS A 145 10.67 6.22 5.97
C LYS A 145 9.87 7.45 5.53
N LEU A 146 9.25 7.35 4.36
CA LEU A 146 8.24 8.30 3.91
C LEU A 146 6.88 7.90 4.50
N TYR A 147 6.42 8.64 5.50
CA TYR A 147 5.12 8.49 6.14
C TYR A 147 4.07 9.33 5.41
N CYS A 148 3.05 8.68 4.83
CA CYS A 148 1.95 9.34 4.13
C CYS A 148 0.77 9.47 5.09
N LEU A 149 0.61 10.64 5.71
CA LEU A 149 -0.46 10.92 6.67
C LEU A 149 -1.71 11.48 5.97
N SER A 150 -2.86 10.86 6.20
CA SER A 150 -4.13 11.22 5.61
C SER A 150 -5.31 11.04 6.57
N GLY A 151 -6.50 11.47 6.16
CA GLY A 151 -7.73 11.36 6.95
C GLY A 151 -8.01 12.61 7.79
N HIS A 152 -8.56 12.42 8.99
CA HIS A 152 -9.04 13.49 9.87
C HIS A 152 -7.91 14.16 10.67
N VAL A 153 -6.95 14.77 9.96
CA VAL A 153 -5.84 15.56 10.53
C VAL A 153 -5.79 16.97 9.92
N LYS A 154 -5.22 17.95 10.63
CA LYS A 154 -5.16 19.35 10.13
C LYS A 154 -4.21 19.52 8.95
N ARG A 155 -3.10 18.78 8.94
CA ARG A 155 -2.04 18.86 7.93
C ARG A 155 -1.76 17.46 7.38
N PRO A 156 -2.58 16.94 6.45
CA PRO A 156 -2.24 15.71 5.73
C PRO A 156 -1.06 15.98 4.78
N GLY A 157 -0.26 14.95 4.51
CA GLY A 157 0.92 15.10 3.67
C GLY A 157 1.88 13.92 3.75
N VAL A 158 3.03 14.06 3.09
CA VAL A 158 4.13 13.11 3.17
C VAL A 158 5.21 13.70 4.06
N TYR A 159 5.65 12.94 5.05
CA TYR A 159 6.68 13.32 6.01
C TYR A 159 7.81 12.30 5.95
N GLU A 160 9.01 12.75 5.65
CA GLU A 160 10.21 11.93 5.83
C GLU A 160 10.64 12.01 7.29
N ALA A 161 10.73 10.86 7.95
CA ALA A 161 11.19 10.76 9.32
C ALA A 161 11.86 9.40 9.55
N ASP A 162 12.55 9.26 10.67
CA ASP A 162 13.21 8.02 11.06
C ASP A 162 12.19 6.89 11.24
N MET A 163 12.57 5.67 10.85
CA MET A 163 11.79 4.47 11.19
C MET A 163 11.50 4.44 12.70
N GLY A 164 10.30 4.03 13.10
CA GLY A 164 9.91 3.97 14.50
C GLY A 164 9.39 5.27 15.10
N LEU A 165 9.13 6.31 14.30
CA LEU A 165 8.44 7.53 14.73
C LEU A 165 7.13 7.16 15.49
N PRO A 166 6.89 7.68 16.71
CA PRO A 166 5.64 7.44 17.42
C PRO A 166 4.43 7.93 16.61
N LEU A 167 3.39 7.10 16.48
CA LEU A 167 2.19 7.44 15.69
C LEU A 167 1.52 8.72 16.21
N MET A 168 1.45 8.90 17.53
CA MET A 168 0.87 10.10 18.12
C MET A 168 1.71 11.35 17.90
N GLU A 169 3.04 11.22 17.76
CA GLU A 169 3.91 12.33 17.36
C GLU A 169 3.64 12.74 15.90
N LEU A 170 3.52 11.76 15.00
CA LEU A 170 3.14 12.02 13.61
C LEU A 170 1.78 12.74 13.52
N ILE A 171 0.77 12.30 14.27
CA ILE A 171 -0.57 12.91 14.25
C ILE A 171 -0.56 14.31 14.88
N ASN A 172 -0.06 14.43 16.11
CA ASN A 172 -0.20 15.66 16.90
C ASN A 172 0.78 16.75 16.46
N ASN A 173 2.05 16.40 16.24
CA ASN A 173 3.10 17.39 16.01
C ASN A 173 3.21 17.71 14.52
N LEU A 174 3.50 16.69 13.69
CA LEU A 174 3.70 16.87 12.25
C LEU A 174 2.37 17.15 11.53
N GLY A 175 1.35 16.35 11.84
CA GLY A 175 -0.02 16.49 11.32
C GLY A 175 -0.82 17.64 11.93
N GLY A 176 -0.33 18.26 13.02
CA GLY A 176 -1.00 19.37 13.70
C GLY A 176 -2.27 18.99 14.47
N GLY A 177 -2.44 17.72 14.80
CA GLY A 177 -3.58 17.20 15.54
C GLY A 177 -4.78 16.85 14.67
N MET A 178 -5.86 16.46 15.35
CA MET A 178 -7.13 16.06 14.73
C MET A 178 -7.75 17.21 13.94
N LEU A 179 -8.42 16.89 12.83
CA LEU A 179 -9.06 17.89 11.96
C LEU A 179 -10.08 18.77 12.71
N ARG A 180 -10.79 18.19 13.68
CA ARG A 180 -11.81 18.83 14.50
C ARG A 180 -11.46 18.67 15.97
N ASP A 181 -11.41 19.78 16.71
CA ASP A 181 -10.98 19.79 18.11
C ASP A 181 -11.97 19.06 19.04
N ASP A 182 -13.25 18.97 18.66
CA ASP A 182 -14.32 18.28 19.39
C ASP A 182 -14.50 16.80 19.00
N GLN A 183 -13.77 16.32 17.98
CA GLN A 183 -13.83 14.94 17.51
C GLN A 183 -12.48 14.25 17.76
N PRO A 184 -12.32 13.54 18.89
CA PRO A 184 -11.07 12.86 19.19
C PRO A 184 -10.81 11.69 18.23
N LEU A 185 -9.59 11.17 18.28
CA LEU A 185 -9.21 9.96 17.55
C LEU A 185 -10.17 8.80 17.90
N LYS A 186 -10.60 8.09 16.87
CA LYS A 186 -11.40 6.86 16.99
C LYS A 186 -10.61 5.65 16.55
N ALA A 187 -9.95 5.76 15.40
CA ALA A 187 -9.23 4.66 14.79
C ALA A 187 -8.12 5.15 13.86
N CYS A 188 -7.15 4.29 13.61
CA CYS A 188 -6.06 4.54 12.68
C CYS A 188 -5.74 3.26 11.89
N ILE A 189 -5.52 3.38 10.59
CA ILE A 189 -4.89 2.31 9.80
C ILE A 189 -3.44 2.73 9.59
N PRO A 190 -2.44 2.09 10.23
CA PRO A 190 -1.08 2.63 10.32
C PRO A 190 -0.24 2.42 9.05
N GLY A 191 -0.56 1.41 8.24
CA GLY A 191 0.30 1.03 7.11
C GLY A 191 -0.25 1.27 5.71
N GLY A 192 -1.56 1.15 5.53
CA GLY A 192 -2.24 1.21 4.24
C GLY A 192 -3.53 0.40 4.33
N SER A 193 -4.43 0.50 3.35
CA SER A 193 -5.75 -0.15 3.44
C SER A 193 -5.72 -1.66 3.65
N SER A 194 -4.58 -2.30 3.40
CA SER A 194 -4.38 -3.75 3.51
C SER A 194 -4.17 -4.23 4.93
N VAL A 195 -3.84 -3.36 5.90
CA VAL A 195 -3.49 -3.80 7.26
C VAL A 195 -4.66 -3.64 8.23
N PRO A 196 -4.71 -4.47 9.30
CA PRO A 196 -5.68 -4.33 10.38
C PRO A 196 -5.75 -2.92 10.98
N VAL A 197 -6.96 -2.48 11.31
CA VAL A 197 -7.20 -1.19 11.97
C VAL A 197 -6.79 -1.22 13.44
N LEU A 198 -6.27 -0.10 13.94
CA LEU A 198 -6.05 0.19 15.35
C LEU A 198 -7.20 1.03 15.90
N ARG A 199 -7.66 0.72 17.11
CA ARG A 199 -8.48 1.63 17.90
C ARG A 199 -7.62 2.75 18.50
N ALA A 200 -8.25 3.83 18.94
CA ALA A 200 -7.56 4.96 19.55
C ALA A 200 -6.63 4.54 20.71
N GLU A 201 -7.07 3.62 21.57
CA GLU A 201 -6.28 3.09 22.70
C GLU A 201 -5.04 2.28 22.29
N GLU A 202 -4.98 1.81 21.03
CA GLU A 202 -3.86 1.05 20.48
C GLU A 202 -2.88 1.95 19.69
N CYS A 203 -3.17 3.27 19.57
CA CYS A 203 -2.39 4.20 18.75
C CYS A 203 -1.15 4.77 19.45
N GLU A 204 -0.96 4.49 20.75
CA GLU A 204 0.29 4.75 21.48
C GLU A 204 1.35 3.70 21.10
N VAL A 205 1.80 3.76 19.85
CA VAL A 205 2.70 2.77 19.24
C VAL A 205 3.73 3.44 18.33
N ASN A 206 4.90 2.83 18.19
CA ASN A 206 5.93 3.24 17.25
C ASN A 206 5.63 2.70 15.84
N LEU A 207 5.87 3.54 14.83
CA LEU A 207 5.67 3.18 13.42
C LEU A 207 6.89 2.44 12.87
N ASP A 208 7.10 1.22 13.37
CA ASP A 208 8.09 0.25 12.92
C ASP A 208 7.45 -1.14 12.69
N PHE A 209 8.17 -2.07 12.06
CA PHE A 209 7.62 -3.37 11.67
C PHE A 209 7.28 -4.25 12.87
N ASP A 210 8.14 -4.27 13.90
CA ASP A 210 7.99 -5.18 15.04
C ASP A 210 6.88 -4.70 16.00
N SER A 211 6.85 -3.40 16.31
CA SER A 211 5.87 -2.78 17.20
C SER A 211 4.45 -2.94 16.66
N LEU A 212 4.25 -2.73 15.36
CA LEU A 212 2.94 -2.90 14.73
C LEU A 212 2.54 -4.37 14.58
N ALA A 213 3.49 -5.26 14.27
CA ALA A 213 3.23 -6.70 14.23
C ALA A 213 2.78 -7.25 15.60
N ALA A 214 3.35 -6.73 16.70
CA ALA A 214 2.96 -7.11 18.06
C ALA A 214 1.49 -6.77 18.39
N LEU A 215 0.90 -5.79 17.71
CA LEU A 215 -0.52 -5.42 17.82
C LEU A 215 -1.41 -6.15 16.78
N GLY A 216 -0.85 -7.09 16.01
CA GLY A 216 -1.55 -7.79 14.95
C GLY A 216 -1.93 -6.88 13.78
N THR A 217 -1.14 -5.85 13.51
CA THR A 217 -1.24 -5.02 12.30
C THR A 217 0.14 -4.95 11.60
N GLY A 218 0.35 -4.01 10.68
CA GLY A 218 1.63 -3.85 10.00
C GLY A 218 1.88 -2.44 9.49
N LEU A 219 3.16 -2.13 9.25
CA LEU A 219 3.57 -0.83 8.71
C LEU A 219 3.28 -0.69 7.21
N GLY A 220 3.21 -1.78 6.45
CA GLY A 220 2.90 -1.74 5.02
C GLY A 220 3.70 -0.69 4.25
N SER A 221 3.00 0.22 3.57
CA SER A 221 3.60 1.35 2.84
C SER A 221 3.81 2.61 3.68
N ALA A 222 3.46 2.58 4.98
CA ALA A 222 3.29 3.74 5.84
C ALA A 222 2.28 4.76 5.29
N GLY A 223 1.17 4.27 4.74
CA GLY A 223 -0.01 5.04 4.36
C GLY A 223 -1.01 5.16 5.51
N ILE A 224 -0.74 6.08 6.43
CA ILE A 224 -1.53 6.29 7.65
C ILE A 224 -2.88 6.93 7.28
N MET A 225 -3.98 6.30 7.72
CA MET A 225 -5.33 6.86 7.62
C MET A 225 -5.94 7.07 9.01
N VAL A 226 -6.14 8.34 9.37
CA VAL A 226 -6.68 8.75 10.68
C VAL A 226 -8.20 8.94 10.60
N MET A 227 -8.93 8.35 11.54
CA MET A 227 -10.38 8.42 11.66
C MET A 227 -10.78 9.00 13.01
N ASP A 228 -11.60 10.06 13.02
CA ASP A 228 -12.15 10.64 14.24
C ASP A 228 -13.53 10.03 14.61
N GLN A 229 -14.09 10.46 15.75
CA GLN A 229 -15.35 9.93 16.29
C GLN A 229 -16.57 10.11 15.37
N SER A 230 -16.52 10.98 14.37
CA SER A 230 -17.62 11.12 13.40
C SER A 230 -17.68 9.99 12.37
N THR A 231 -16.63 9.15 12.30
CA THR A 231 -16.50 8.11 11.27
C THR A 231 -17.37 6.90 11.59
N CYS A 232 -18.25 6.51 10.66
CA CYS A 232 -18.94 5.22 10.71
C CYS A 232 -18.01 4.09 10.28
N MET A 233 -17.70 3.15 11.18
CA MET A 233 -16.74 2.06 10.87
C MET A 233 -17.30 1.04 9.88
N VAL A 234 -18.63 0.85 9.84
CA VAL A 234 -19.29 0.02 8.83
C VAL A 234 -19.08 0.61 7.42
N LYS A 235 -19.32 1.92 7.27
CA LYS A 235 -19.14 2.62 6.00
C LYS A 235 -17.68 2.66 5.55
N ALA A 236 -16.76 2.91 6.49
CA ALA A 236 -15.33 2.86 6.22
C ALA A 236 -14.92 1.48 5.69
N LEU A 237 -15.32 0.40 6.38
CA LEU A 237 -15.04 -0.96 5.92
C LEU A 237 -15.71 -1.28 4.58
N HIS A 238 -16.98 -0.90 4.38
CA HIS A 238 -17.67 -1.10 3.10
C HIS A 238 -16.89 -0.45 1.96
N ARG A 239 -16.37 0.77 2.15
CA ARG A 239 -15.57 1.43 1.10
C ARG A 239 -14.27 0.68 0.80
N ILE A 240 -13.58 0.18 1.83
CA ILE A 240 -12.36 -0.62 1.69
C ILE A 240 -12.66 -1.94 0.96
N SER A 241 -13.70 -2.67 1.37
CA SER A 241 -14.10 -3.93 0.71
C SER A 241 -14.61 -3.70 -0.72
N TYR A 242 -15.26 -2.57 -1.00
CA TYR A 242 -15.60 -2.17 -2.36
C TYR A 242 -14.35 -2.00 -3.22
N PHE A 243 -13.32 -1.31 -2.69
CA PHE A 243 -12.05 -1.12 -3.39
C PHE A 243 -11.40 -2.46 -3.74
N TYR A 244 -11.26 -3.38 -2.79
CA TYR A 244 -10.67 -4.70 -3.07
C TYR A 244 -11.51 -5.55 -4.01
N ALA A 245 -12.84 -5.46 -3.95
CA ALA A 245 -13.71 -6.13 -4.91
C ALA A 245 -13.59 -5.55 -6.32
N HIS A 246 -13.36 -4.24 -6.46
CA HIS A 246 -13.14 -3.58 -7.74
C HIS A 246 -11.77 -3.92 -8.32
N GLU A 247 -10.74 -3.98 -7.47
CA GLU A 247 -9.35 -4.16 -7.87
C GLU A 247 -8.90 -5.63 -7.90
N SER A 248 -9.78 -6.57 -7.57
CA SER A 248 -9.51 -7.99 -7.75
C SER A 248 -9.35 -8.31 -9.24
N CYS A 249 -8.25 -8.98 -9.62
CA CYS A 249 -8.08 -9.47 -10.99
C CYS A 249 -9.07 -10.59 -11.36
N GLY A 250 -9.72 -11.20 -10.37
CA GLY A 250 -10.69 -12.27 -10.59
C GLY A 250 -10.09 -13.65 -10.90
N GLN A 251 -8.77 -13.85 -10.77
CA GLN A 251 -8.13 -15.12 -11.12
C GLN A 251 -8.50 -16.25 -10.15
N CYS A 252 -8.40 -16.03 -8.84
CA CYS A 252 -8.69 -17.04 -7.82
C CYS A 252 -10.14 -16.92 -7.32
N THR A 253 -10.83 -18.06 -7.20
CA THR A 253 -12.24 -18.12 -6.76
C THR A 253 -12.44 -17.53 -5.36
N PRO A 254 -11.61 -17.84 -4.33
CA PRO A 254 -11.79 -17.26 -3.00
C PRO A 254 -11.77 -15.73 -3.01
N CYS A 255 -10.82 -15.11 -3.70
CA CYS A 255 -10.78 -13.65 -3.82
C CYS A 255 -11.93 -13.11 -4.67
N ARG A 256 -12.15 -13.65 -5.89
CA ARG A 256 -13.14 -13.15 -6.85
C ARG A 256 -14.56 -13.13 -6.27
N GLU A 257 -14.98 -14.27 -5.74
CA GLU A 257 -16.33 -14.41 -5.20
C GLU A 257 -16.42 -13.87 -3.77
N GLY A 258 -15.40 -14.14 -2.94
CA GLY A 258 -15.36 -13.73 -1.54
C GLY A 258 -15.36 -12.22 -1.36
N CYS A 259 -14.53 -11.47 -2.10
CA CYS A 259 -14.54 -10.00 -2.04
C CYS A 259 -15.91 -9.44 -2.48
N GLY A 260 -16.53 -10.06 -3.50
CA GLY A 260 -17.87 -9.72 -3.95
C GLY A 260 -18.95 -9.99 -2.90
N TRP A 261 -18.82 -11.05 -2.10
CA TRP A 261 -19.71 -11.31 -0.96
C TRP A 261 -19.50 -10.32 0.19
N LEU A 262 -18.25 -10.10 0.62
CA LEU A 262 -17.91 -9.15 1.67
C LEU A 262 -18.50 -7.77 1.38
N LYS A 263 -18.26 -7.25 0.18
CA LYS A 263 -18.85 -5.98 -0.30
C LYS A 263 -20.37 -5.96 -0.18
N ARG A 264 -21.07 -7.02 -0.64
CA ARG A 264 -22.54 -7.06 -0.65
C ARG A 264 -23.13 -7.11 0.75
N ILE A 265 -22.53 -7.88 1.66
CA ILE A 265 -22.98 -7.96 3.05
C ILE A 265 -22.77 -6.61 3.74
N LEU A 266 -21.60 -5.97 3.54
CA LEU A 266 -21.32 -4.65 4.12
C LEU A 266 -22.25 -3.56 3.58
N ALA A 267 -22.53 -3.56 2.27
CA ALA A 267 -23.51 -2.65 1.68
C ALA A 267 -24.91 -2.82 2.31
N ARG A 268 -25.31 -4.07 2.55
CA ARG A 268 -26.58 -4.40 3.21
C ARG A 268 -26.63 -3.89 4.65
N ILE A 269 -25.57 -4.10 5.44
CA ILE A 269 -25.48 -3.59 6.82
C ILE A 269 -25.49 -2.05 6.83
N GLU A 270 -24.75 -1.40 5.93
CA GLU A 270 -24.77 0.07 5.83
C GLU A 270 -26.17 0.61 5.50
N ALA A 271 -26.92 -0.10 4.65
CA ALA A 271 -28.30 0.26 4.28
C ALA A 271 -29.34 0.01 5.40
N GLY A 272 -28.96 -0.59 6.53
CA GLY A 272 -29.89 -0.94 7.61
C GLY A 272 -30.65 -2.24 7.39
N GLU A 273 -30.24 -3.05 6.42
CA GLU A 273 -30.86 -4.33 6.09
C GLU A 273 -30.03 -5.53 6.59
N GLY A 274 -29.07 -5.28 7.49
CA GLY A 274 -28.19 -6.28 8.05
C GLY A 274 -28.95 -7.32 8.91
N ARG A 275 -28.36 -8.50 9.04
CA ARG A 275 -28.89 -9.61 9.86
C ARG A 275 -27.94 -9.93 10.99
N ASN A 276 -28.44 -10.55 12.06
CA ASN A 276 -27.62 -10.89 13.23
C ASN A 276 -26.48 -11.86 12.87
N GLU A 277 -26.71 -12.77 11.92
CA GLU A 277 -25.70 -13.70 11.43
C GLU A 277 -24.63 -13.06 10.52
N ASP A 278 -24.83 -11.84 10.05
CA ASP A 278 -23.96 -11.22 9.03
C ASP A 278 -22.55 -10.95 9.55
N LEU A 279 -22.40 -10.64 10.84
CA LEU A 279 -21.09 -10.32 11.41
C LEU A 279 -20.19 -11.55 11.47
N ASP A 280 -20.75 -12.69 11.90
CA ASP A 280 -20.01 -13.93 11.96
C ASP A 280 -19.78 -14.51 10.55
N LEU A 281 -20.73 -14.30 9.64
CA LEU A 281 -20.57 -14.64 8.23
C LEU A 281 -19.46 -13.83 7.56
N LEU A 282 -19.34 -12.52 7.84
CA LEU A 282 -18.27 -11.67 7.31
C LEU A 282 -16.90 -12.21 7.71
N VAL A 283 -16.71 -12.54 8.99
CA VAL A 283 -15.45 -13.09 9.51
C VAL A 283 -15.18 -14.46 8.88
N SER A 284 -16.19 -15.33 8.84
CA SER A 284 -16.07 -16.65 8.21
C SER A 284 -15.65 -16.57 6.74
N ILE A 285 -16.21 -15.64 5.96
CA ILE A 285 -15.81 -15.44 4.57
C ILE A 285 -14.36 -14.93 4.50
N ALA A 286 -13.98 -13.96 5.32
CA ALA A 286 -12.62 -13.43 5.35
C ALA A 286 -11.58 -14.52 5.68
N ASP A 287 -11.86 -15.37 6.66
CA ASP A 287 -11.00 -16.49 7.06
C ASP A 287 -10.84 -17.53 5.93
N ASN A 288 -11.85 -17.69 5.06
CA ASN A 288 -11.78 -18.58 3.89
C ASN A 288 -11.08 -17.94 2.68
N ILE A 289 -10.85 -16.63 2.69
CA ILE A 289 -10.05 -15.94 1.67
C ILE A 289 -8.57 -15.98 2.07
N GLU A 290 -8.29 -15.68 3.33
CA GLU A 290 -6.93 -15.57 3.88
C GLU A 290 -6.11 -16.85 3.61
N GLY A 291 -4.92 -16.68 3.03
CA GLY A 291 -4.01 -17.78 2.74
C GLY A 291 -4.48 -18.77 1.66
N GLN A 292 -5.65 -18.58 1.06
CA GLN A 292 -6.23 -19.45 0.02
C GLN A 292 -6.21 -18.80 -1.37
N THR A 293 -5.41 -17.77 -1.57
CA THR A 293 -5.34 -16.99 -2.81
C THR A 293 -3.95 -17.00 -3.43
N ILE A 294 -3.86 -16.65 -4.72
CA ILE A 294 -2.59 -16.68 -5.47
C ILE A 294 -1.64 -15.57 -5.00
N CYS A 295 -2.19 -14.43 -4.56
CA CYS A 295 -1.43 -13.25 -4.18
C CYS A 295 -2.03 -12.61 -2.92
N ALA A 296 -1.24 -11.75 -2.26
CA ALA A 296 -1.61 -11.11 -1.00
C ALA A 296 -2.80 -10.13 -1.09
N LEU A 297 -3.37 -9.88 -2.27
CA LEU A 297 -4.61 -9.09 -2.37
C LEU A 297 -5.77 -9.76 -1.61
N GLY A 298 -5.82 -11.10 -1.59
CA GLY A 298 -6.82 -11.83 -0.80
C GLY A 298 -6.73 -11.49 0.69
N ASP A 299 -5.53 -11.61 1.24
CA ASP A 299 -5.25 -11.29 2.65
C ASP A 299 -5.53 -9.80 2.94
N ALA A 300 -5.09 -8.91 2.05
CA ALA A 300 -5.36 -7.48 2.13
C ALA A 300 -6.86 -7.11 2.11
N ALA A 301 -7.71 -7.95 1.50
CA ALA A 301 -9.15 -7.79 1.53
C ALA A 301 -9.79 -8.40 2.80
N ALA A 302 -9.19 -9.46 3.35
CA ALA A 302 -9.68 -10.19 4.52
C ALA A 302 -9.33 -9.51 5.85
N TRP A 303 -8.07 -9.08 6.03
CA TRP A 303 -7.57 -8.51 7.29
C TRP A 303 -8.33 -7.26 7.75
N PRO A 304 -8.73 -6.31 6.88
CA PRO A 304 -9.60 -5.20 7.28
C PRO A 304 -10.95 -5.70 7.80
N VAL A 305 -11.57 -6.70 7.15
CA VAL A 305 -12.87 -7.23 7.62
C VAL A 305 -12.75 -7.87 8.99
N GLN A 306 -11.77 -8.76 9.18
CA GLN A 306 -11.54 -9.42 10.46
C GLN A 306 -11.32 -8.40 11.58
N SER A 307 -10.44 -7.41 11.35
CA SER A 307 -10.09 -6.41 12.36
C SER A 307 -11.22 -5.43 12.66
N PHE A 308 -11.92 -4.91 11.65
CA PHE A 308 -13.03 -3.97 11.86
C PHE A 308 -14.22 -4.66 12.55
N VAL A 309 -14.60 -5.87 12.13
CA VAL A 309 -15.72 -6.58 12.76
C VAL A 309 -15.37 -6.96 14.19
N LYS A 310 -14.15 -7.41 14.46
CA LYS A 310 -13.70 -7.73 15.83
C LYS A 310 -13.62 -6.49 16.72
N LYS A 311 -12.99 -5.42 16.22
CA LYS A 311 -12.69 -4.20 17.00
C LYS A 311 -13.83 -3.20 16.99
N PHE A 312 -14.83 -3.27 16.14
CA PHE A 312 -15.96 -2.32 16.16
C PHE A 312 -17.30 -3.04 16.16
N ARG A 313 -17.34 -4.29 16.65
CA ARG A 313 -18.53 -5.16 16.61
C ARG A 313 -19.79 -4.46 17.10
N ASP A 314 -19.70 -3.69 18.18
CA ASP A 314 -20.84 -2.98 18.76
C ASP A 314 -21.45 -1.96 17.79
N GLU A 315 -20.64 -1.29 16.96
CA GLU A 315 -21.15 -0.36 15.93
C GLU A 315 -21.84 -1.10 14.79
N PHE A 316 -21.30 -2.24 14.40
CA PHE A 316 -21.92 -3.10 13.40
C PHE A 316 -23.26 -3.66 13.91
N GLN A 317 -23.30 -4.12 15.16
CA GLN A 317 -24.53 -4.61 15.78
C GLN A 317 -25.56 -3.49 15.92
N ALA A 318 -25.14 -2.28 16.28
CA ALA A 318 -26.04 -1.13 16.38
C ALA A 318 -26.70 -0.77 15.03
N HIS A 319 -26.00 -0.96 13.90
CA HIS A 319 -26.61 -0.82 12.57
C HIS A 319 -27.69 -1.87 12.30
N VAL A 320 -27.43 -3.12 12.68
CA VAL A 320 -28.37 -4.25 12.53
C VAL A 320 -29.61 -4.02 13.40
N ASP A 321 -29.43 -3.73 14.68
CA ASP A 321 -30.52 -3.58 15.64
C ASP A 321 -31.40 -2.35 15.34
N ALA A 322 -30.79 -1.24 14.91
CA ALA A 322 -31.51 -0.02 14.61
C ALA A 322 -32.16 -0.02 13.21
N GLY A 323 -31.78 -0.96 12.33
CA GLY A 323 -32.23 -1.00 10.95
C GLY A 323 -31.83 0.24 10.13
N ARG A 324 -30.74 0.92 10.51
CA ARG A 324 -30.23 2.13 9.85
C ARG A 324 -28.81 2.44 10.30
N CYS A 325 -28.10 3.28 9.54
CA CYS A 325 -26.85 3.88 10.01
C CYS A 325 -27.08 4.70 11.30
N THR A 326 -26.25 4.45 12.32
CA THR A 326 -26.29 5.17 13.59
C THR A 326 -25.48 6.47 13.57
N PHE A 327 -24.63 6.65 12.55
CA PHE A 327 -23.80 7.83 12.33
C PHE A 327 -24.38 8.73 11.23
N GLY A 328 -25.04 9.83 11.61
CA GLY A 328 -25.50 10.89 10.69
C GLY A 328 -26.47 10.45 9.59
N LYS A 329 -27.16 11.40 8.93
CA LYS A 329 -28.17 11.07 7.90
C LYS A 329 -27.49 10.44 6.68
N THR A 330 -27.82 9.19 6.38
CA THR A 330 -27.62 8.59 5.05
C THR A 330 -28.19 9.56 4.01
N PRO A 331 -27.42 9.99 2.99
CA PRO A 331 -28.04 10.62 1.83
C PRO A 331 -29.08 9.64 1.31
N GLN A 332 -30.35 10.05 1.23
CA GLN A 332 -31.38 9.26 0.58
C GLN A 332 -30.85 8.83 -0.79
N ALA A 333 -30.95 7.54 -1.08
CA ALA A 333 -30.72 7.03 -2.42
C ALA A 333 -31.56 7.88 -3.38
N VAL A 334 -30.90 8.60 -4.27
CA VAL A 334 -31.57 9.27 -5.38
C VAL A 334 -32.09 8.14 -6.26
N GLY A 335 -33.41 8.01 -6.32
CA GLY A 335 -34.12 7.00 -7.13
C GLY A 335 -33.93 7.19 -8.62
#